data_AF-A0A9P1M5S8-F1
#
_entry.id   AF-A0A9P1M5S8-F1
#
_cell.length_a   1.000
_cell.length_b   1.000
_cell.length_c   1.000
_cell.angle_alpha   90.00
_cell.angle_beta   90.00
_cell.angle_gamma   90.00
#
_symmetry.space_group_name_H-M   'P 1'
#
loop_
_entity.id
_entity.type
_entity.pdbx_description
1 polymer ?
#
loop_
_entity_poly.entity_id
_entity_poly.type
_entity_poly.pdbx_seq_one_letter_code
_entity_poly.pdbx_strand_id
1 'polypeptide(L)'
;MDCRQDEQRFLQLGGEVQPGRARWQRRSKVSKPLGSATLKTNILGIQKAVGRALGPDGNSEMLSLAGKDKVPKGAANLHIYGFVGAICVGIVGLQFFAAKLPKMSCLEQLNLQRKAQHIFTGLALAQIFLLFSEQTCILALGAGTLSLFLLQMGRWANDAVNVEFLRVFGQMMKEEERTSRRPPAAFYFLMGLFFCLVSFPRRLTLLCTLIATLADPMAAVGGLLFGGPQLLSGPNRGTKTLAGSTTCGLVACLLAVAVVRTTSEELLTRADTLVLGLLSGLSAASCEVAGGLFVYLDDNMLISFGTGLLLLLVSFLARSMGFLVREGRQNRLRISGPAAADDVHTYAEDENLHLQLLRPKETTPESKPGCVVLLHGGSWISGSPSQFYDHAQAVSKELGVAVATCQYRLMLTHPRADVPFDAVEDAERCVSYLSDKADELGLDRNRFVLGGLSAGGHLAAMAALERGRELGLAGLVLLNPVLDLDFHAGWRRQTPAIWLGSHLLRAFYSEEALHQKSPLHQVRSLPFPTLILHGEEDKLIPLAQSKAFMEEMQRSNNDCKVVPFPQVDHDFLLAPPELAQRHLCTLGNFLRTAGVVH
;
A
#
# COMPACT_ATOMS: atom_id res chain seq x y z
N MET A 1 -34.05 -8.57 -16.00
CA MET A 1 -33.27 -7.44 -16.54
C MET A 1 -32.97 -7.71 -18.00
N ASP A 2 -33.25 -6.77 -18.90
CA ASP A 2 -32.93 -6.91 -20.33
C ASP A 2 -31.48 -6.43 -20.57
N CYS A 3 -30.48 -7.28 -20.22
CA CYS A 3 -29.06 -6.95 -20.38
C CYS A 3 -28.68 -6.61 -21.85
N ARG A 4 -29.53 -6.91 -22.85
CA ARG A 4 -29.25 -6.57 -24.26
C ARG A 4 -29.41 -5.08 -24.56
N GLN A 5 -30.34 -4.39 -23.87
CA GLN A 5 -30.54 -2.95 -24.08
C GLN A 5 -29.39 -2.12 -23.48
N ASP A 6 -28.86 -2.53 -22.33
CA ASP A 6 -27.75 -1.81 -21.68
C ASP A 6 -26.43 -1.99 -22.44
N GLU A 7 -26.15 -3.16 -23.00
CA GLU A 7 -24.93 -3.40 -23.80
C GLU A 7 -24.90 -2.55 -25.09
N GLN A 8 -26.05 -2.38 -25.76
CA GLN A 8 -26.19 -1.45 -26.90
C GLN A 8 -26.04 0.01 -26.49
N ARG A 9 -26.50 0.38 -25.30
CA ARG A 9 -26.38 1.75 -24.77
C ARG A 9 -24.94 2.10 -24.41
N PHE A 10 -24.15 1.13 -23.92
CA PHE A 10 -22.72 1.30 -23.66
C PHE A 10 -21.88 1.39 -24.93
N LEU A 11 -22.21 0.65 -25.99
CA LEU A 11 -21.55 0.79 -27.29
C LEU A 11 -21.80 2.16 -27.93
N GLN A 12 -22.94 2.80 -27.64
CA GLN A 12 -23.25 4.16 -28.10
C GLN A 12 -22.50 5.26 -27.33
N LEU A 13 -22.08 5.00 -26.08
CA LEU A 13 -21.35 5.96 -25.25
C LEU A 13 -19.84 6.06 -25.61
N GLY A 14 -19.36 5.25 -26.55
CA GLY A 14 -18.00 5.30 -27.10
C GLY A 14 -17.80 6.30 -28.25
N GLY A 15 -18.77 7.16 -28.57
CA GLY A 15 -18.75 8.06 -29.73
C GLY A 15 -18.58 9.54 -29.39
N GLU A 16 -17.48 10.13 -29.86
CA GLU A 16 -17.24 11.55 -30.15
C GLU A 16 -17.42 12.60 -29.04
N VAL A 17 -16.28 13.09 -28.53
CA VAL A 17 -16.18 14.26 -27.65
C VAL A 17 -16.19 15.55 -28.49
N GLN A 18 -17.20 16.39 -28.29
CA GLN A 18 -17.21 17.83 -28.65
C GLN A 18 -17.57 18.67 -27.40
N PRO A 19 -16.92 19.83 -27.14
CA PRO A 19 -16.96 20.48 -25.84
C PRO A 19 -18.03 21.59 -25.72
N GLY A 20 -18.83 21.56 -24.66
CA GLY A 20 -19.85 22.59 -24.37
C GLY A 20 -20.02 22.89 -22.88
N ARG A 21 -19.86 24.17 -22.51
CA ARG A 21 -19.85 24.75 -21.15
C ARG A 21 -21.22 24.72 -20.44
N ALA A 22 -21.24 24.46 -19.13
CA ALA A 22 -22.24 24.97 -18.17
C ALA A 22 -21.71 24.85 -16.72
N ARG A 23 -21.20 25.91 -16.09
CA ARG A 23 -21.86 26.97 -15.27
C ARG A 23 -22.41 26.47 -13.92
N TRP A 24 -21.64 26.79 -12.87
CA TRP A 24 -21.89 26.62 -11.44
C TRP A 24 -23.11 27.39 -10.92
N GLN A 25 -23.85 26.78 -9.97
CA GLN A 25 -24.60 27.51 -8.94
C GLN A 25 -24.49 26.82 -7.56
N ARG A 26 -23.89 27.55 -6.61
CA ARG A 26 -23.87 27.26 -5.16
C ARG A 26 -25.23 27.56 -4.55
N ARG A 27 -25.70 26.72 -3.62
CA ARG A 27 -26.53 27.18 -2.49
C ARG A 27 -26.08 26.53 -1.18
N SER A 28 -25.57 27.39 -0.32
CA SER A 28 -25.28 27.21 1.10
C SER A 28 -26.57 27.10 1.92
N LYS A 29 -26.57 26.27 2.98
CA LYS A 29 -27.19 26.65 4.26
C LYS A 29 -26.62 25.82 5.41
N VAL A 30 -26.26 26.54 6.46
CA VAL A 30 -25.64 26.12 7.73
C VAL A 30 -26.73 26.00 8.79
N SER A 31 -26.67 25.01 9.67
CA SER A 31 -27.16 25.13 11.05
C SER A 31 -26.40 24.21 12.02
N LYS A 32 -26.27 24.70 13.26
CA LYS A 32 -25.32 24.34 14.33
C LYS A 32 -25.81 23.21 15.28
N PRO A 33 -24.95 22.70 16.20
CA PRO A 33 -25.09 21.39 16.86
C PRO A 33 -25.63 21.46 18.30
N LEU A 34 -26.03 20.30 18.85
CA LEU A 34 -26.35 20.10 20.27
C LEU A 34 -25.95 18.69 20.76
N GLY A 35 -25.26 18.64 21.92
CA GLY A 35 -25.47 17.60 22.95
C GLY A 35 -24.47 16.43 23.05
N SER A 36 -23.63 16.49 24.09
CA SER A 36 -22.83 15.42 24.75
C SER A 36 -23.61 14.13 25.05
N ALA A 37 -23.08 12.94 25.33
CA ALA A 37 -21.75 12.38 25.59
C ALA A 37 -21.89 10.85 25.54
N THR A 38 -20.85 10.13 25.09
CA THR A 38 -20.47 8.84 25.68
C THR A 38 -19.06 8.48 25.22
N LEU A 39 -18.14 8.37 26.18
CA LEU A 39 -16.80 7.82 25.98
C LEU A 39 -16.91 6.42 25.34
N LYS A 40 -16.49 6.30 24.07
CA LYS A 40 -16.02 5.03 23.50
C LYS A 40 -14.72 5.30 22.76
N THR A 41 -13.70 4.59 23.21
CA THR A 41 -12.30 4.61 22.78
C THR A 41 -12.21 4.40 21.26
N ASN A 42 -11.87 5.46 20.54
CA ASN A 42 -11.82 5.49 19.07
C ASN A 42 -10.43 5.06 18.55
N ILE A 43 -10.23 3.75 18.44
CA ILE A 43 -9.09 3.16 17.70
C ILE A 43 -9.31 3.27 16.18
N LEU A 44 -10.57 3.39 15.74
CA LEU A 44 -10.96 3.52 14.32
C LEU A 44 -10.54 4.86 13.68
N GLY A 45 -10.56 5.93 14.46
CA GLY A 45 -10.23 7.28 14.00
C GLY A 45 -8.76 7.46 13.62
N ILE A 46 -7.91 6.76 14.38
CA ILE A 46 -6.46 6.66 14.15
C ILE A 46 -6.16 6.13 12.75
N GLN A 47 -6.94 5.13 12.33
CA GLN A 47 -6.72 4.35 11.14
C GLN A 47 -7.13 5.11 9.87
N LYS A 48 -8.21 5.91 9.96
CA LYS A 48 -8.66 6.83 8.90
C LYS A 48 -7.73 8.04 8.75
N ALA A 49 -7.15 8.53 9.84
CA ALA A 49 -6.12 9.58 9.83
C ALA A 49 -4.87 9.16 9.08
N VAL A 50 -4.31 8.01 9.46
CA VAL A 50 -3.13 7.45 8.83
C VAL A 50 -3.44 7.11 7.37
N GLY A 51 -4.62 6.56 7.05
CA GLY A 51 -5.01 6.22 5.68
C GLY A 51 -5.25 7.42 4.75
N ARG A 52 -5.89 8.49 5.22
CA ARG A 52 -6.17 9.71 4.41
C ARG A 52 -4.98 10.65 4.29
N ALA A 53 -4.14 10.74 5.33
CA ALA A 53 -2.88 11.49 5.25
C ALA A 53 -1.89 10.86 4.25
N LEU A 54 -2.05 9.56 3.96
CA LEU A 54 -1.16 8.75 3.13
C LEU A 54 -1.76 8.32 1.78
N GLY A 55 -2.95 8.81 1.42
CA GLY A 55 -3.67 8.45 0.19
C GLY A 55 -3.08 9.03 -1.11
N PRO A 56 -3.34 8.36 -2.26
CA PRO A 56 -2.74 8.62 -3.55
C PRO A 56 -3.39 9.85 -4.23
N ASP A 57 -2.68 10.45 -5.18
CA ASP A 57 -3.10 11.56 -6.03
C ASP A 57 -2.96 12.98 -5.44
N GLY A 58 -1.78 13.52 -5.65
CA GLY A 58 -1.54 14.97 -5.76
C GLY A 58 -0.82 15.23 -7.08
N ASN A 59 -1.49 15.01 -8.21
CA ASN A 59 -0.92 15.33 -9.52
C ASN A 59 -2.01 15.59 -10.58
N SER A 60 -2.81 16.63 -10.41
CA SER A 60 -3.63 17.15 -11.52
C SER A 60 -4.15 18.57 -11.27
N GLU A 61 -3.26 19.56 -11.11
CA GLU A 61 -3.64 20.96 -11.36
C GLU A 61 -2.41 21.89 -11.50
N MET A 62 -1.60 21.73 -12.56
CA MET A 62 -0.70 22.81 -12.99
C MET A 62 -0.19 22.70 -14.44
N LEU A 63 -1.08 22.39 -15.39
CA LEU A 63 -0.76 22.49 -16.83
C LEU A 63 -1.92 23.09 -17.66
N SER A 64 -2.60 24.11 -17.13
CA SER A 64 -3.59 24.88 -17.92
C SER A 64 -3.29 26.38 -18.02
N LEU A 65 -2.13 26.86 -17.54
CA LEU A 65 -1.75 28.27 -17.66
C LEU A 65 -0.27 28.42 -18.06
N ALA A 66 0.06 27.95 -19.26
CA ALA A 66 1.23 28.45 -19.99
C ALA A 66 0.89 28.46 -21.48
N GLY A 67 0.53 29.65 -21.96
CA GLY A 67 0.38 29.90 -23.38
C GLY A 67 1.68 29.60 -24.12
N LYS A 68 1.51 28.98 -25.30
CA LYS A 68 2.35 29.06 -26.50
C LYS A 68 3.71 29.75 -26.30
N ASP A 69 4.79 28.97 -26.26
CA ASP A 69 5.80 29.01 -27.33
C ASP A 69 6.87 27.91 -27.16
N LYS A 70 7.36 27.44 -28.30
CA LYS A 70 8.28 26.31 -28.45
C LYS A 70 9.64 26.61 -27.80
N VAL A 71 10.05 25.82 -26.80
CA VAL A 71 11.46 25.70 -26.39
C VAL A 71 11.90 24.23 -26.52
N PRO A 72 13.07 23.92 -27.10
CA PRO A 72 13.50 22.54 -27.33
C PRO A 72 13.74 21.80 -26.01
N LYS A 73 13.11 20.62 -25.86
CA LYS A 73 13.06 19.80 -24.64
C LYS A 73 14.42 19.33 -24.08
N GLY A 74 15.53 19.53 -24.80
CA GLY A 74 16.88 19.15 -24.34
C GLY A 74 17.58 20.20 -23.46
N ALA A 75 17.31 21.48 -23.65
CA ALA A 75 18.00 22.56 -22.92
C ALA A 75 17.40 22.84 -21.54
N ALA A 76 16.08 22.68 -21.38
CA ALA A 76 15.38 22.94 -20.13
C ALA A 76 15.81 22.00 -18.98
N ASN A 77 16.10 20.74 -19.30
CA ASN A 77 16.53 19.77 -18.29
C ASN A 77 17.94 20.07 -17.76
N LEU A 78 18.87 20.53 -18.62
CA LEU A 78 20.24 20.85 -18.20
C LEU A 78 20.30 22.06 -17.25
N HIS A 79 19.42 23.06 -17.46
CA HIS A 79 19.29 24.20 -16.54
C HIS A 79 18.63 23.83 -15.20
N ILE A 80 17.69 22.88 -15.18
CA ILE A 80 17.08 22.40 -13.93
C ILE A 80 18.10 21.60 -13.10
N TYR A 81 18.90 20.73 -13.72
CA TYR A 81 19.98 20.02 -13.00
C TYR A 81 21.08 20.96 -12.53
N GLY A 82 21.44 21.98 -13.32
CA GLY A 82 22.36 23.05 -12.91
C GLY A 82 21.82 23.91 -11.77
N PHE A 83 20.51 24.18 -11.74
CA PHE A 83 19.84 24.95 -10.69
C PHE A 83 19.71 24.16 -9.38
N VAL A 84 19.38 22.85 -9.45
CA VAL A 84 19.40 21.95 -8.29
C VAL A 84 20.82 21.80 -7.75
N GLY A 85 21.82 21.66 -8.63
CA GLY A 85 23.23 21.69 -8.25
C GLY A 85 23.64 22.99 -7.57
N ALA A 86 23.17 24.15 -8.06
CA ALA A 86 23.41 25.46 -7.46
C ALA A 86 22.71 25.64 -6.10
N ILE A 87 21.53 25.05 -5.89
CA ILE A 87 20.85 25.03 -4.59
C ILE A 87 21.60 24.13 -3.61
N CYS A 88 22.06 22.95 -4.03
CA CYS A 88 22.88 22.08 -3.19
C CYS A 88 24.21 22.76 -2.82
N VAL A 89 24.87 23.44 -3.76
CA VAL A 89 26.05 24.27 -3.51
C VAL A 89 25.73 25.49 -2.65
N GLY A 90 24.53 26.07 -2.78
CA GLY A 90 24.03 27.15 -1.94
C GLY A 90 23.75 26.71 -0.49
N ILE A 91 23.24 25.50 -0.28
CA ILE A 91 23.08 24.87 1.03
C ILE A 91 24.45 24.63 1.67
N VAL A 92 25.42 24.12 0.91
CA VAL A 92 26.82 23.97 1.35
C VAL A 92 27.47 25.33 1.65
N GLY A 93 27.19 26.36 0.85
CA GLY A 93 27.66 27.74 1.07
C GLY A 93 27.06 28.40 2.31
N LEU A 94 25.77 28.17 2.58
CA LEU A 94 25.09 28.59 3.82
C LEU A 94 25.60 27.82 5.05
N GLN A 95 25.92 26.54 4.90
CA GLN A 95 26.61 25.76 5.95
C GLN A 95 27.99 26.35 6.27
N PHE A 96 28.71 26.84 5.26
CA PHE A 96 30.01 27.53 5.40
C PHE A 96 29.88 28.91 6.08
N PHE A 97 28.78 29.63 5.83
CA PHE A 97 28.47 30.89 6.50
C PHE A 97 28.10 30.69 7.98
N ALA A 98 27.26 29.69 8.28
CA ALA A 98 26.94 29.28 9.65
C ALA A 98 28.19 28.79 10.42
N ALA A 99 29.19 28.24 9.71
CA ALA A 99 30.47 27.85 10.28
C ALA A 99 31.35 29.02 10.75
N LYS A 100 31.07 30.25 10.29
CA LYS A 100 31.83 31.46 10.61
C LYS A 100 31.18 32.33 11.70
N LEU A 101 30.06 31.91 12.30
CA LEU A 101 29.43 32.65 13.40
C LEU A 101 30.29 32.57 14.68
N PRO A 102 30.44 33.67 15.44
CA PRO A 102 31.30 33.70 16.64
C PRO A 102 30.76 32.75 17.74
N LYS A 103 31.67 32.03 18.40
CA LYS A 103 31.36 31.16 19.55
C LYS A 103 30.88 32.01 20.74
N MET A 104 29.66 31.80 21.22
CA MET A 104 29.21 32.38 22.50
C MET A 104 29.38 31.34 23.64
N SER A 105 29.88 31.78 24.79
CA SER A 105 30.41 30.93 25.87
C SER A 105 29.39 30.02 26.57
N CYS A 106 28.10 30.36 26.58
CA CYS A 106 27.04 29.48 27.12
C CYS A 106 26.56 28.43 26.09
N LEU A 107 26.91 28.59 24.81
CA LEU A 107 26.43 27.76 23.69
C LEU A 107 27.32 26.54 23.37
N GLU A 108 28.51 26.43 23.98
CA GLU A 108 29.42 25.30 23.74
C GLU A 108 28.83 23.96 24.23
N GLN A 109 27.99 23.96 25.26
CA GLN A 109 27.31 22.74 25.73
C GLN A 109 26.16 22.28 24.80
N LEU A 110 25.56 23.19 24.04
CA LEU A 110 24.37 22.91 23.21
C LEU A 110 24.67 22.51 21.77
N ASN A 111 25.92 22.70 21.30
CA ASN A 111 26.30 22.55 19.87
C ASN A 111 25.27 23.24 18.94
N LEU A 112 24.83 24.44 19.32
CA LEU A 112 23.68 25.12 18.72
C LEU A 112 23.86 25.37 17.21
N GLN A 113 25.10 25.64 16.80
CA GLN A 113 25.50 25.79 15.40
C GLN A 113 25.20 24.54 14.57
N ARG A 114 25.57 23.35 15.07
CA ARG A 114 25.31 22.07 14.39
C ARG A 114 23.81 21.77 14.31
N LYS A 115 23.07 22.09 15.37
CA LYS A 115 21.60 21.94 15.40
C LYS A 115 20.91 22.89 14.42
N ALA A 116 21.37 24.14 14.33
CA ALA A 116 20.87 25.11 13.37
C ALA A 116 21.14 24.66 11.92
N GLN A 117 22.35 24.13 11.65
CA GLN A 117 22.69 23.54 10.35
C GLN A 117 21.81 22.34 10.00
N HIS A 118 21.54 21.46 10.97
CA HIS A 118 20.64 20.32 10.82
C HIS A 118 19.23 20.76 10.44
N ILE A 119 18.66 21.71 11.20
CA ILE A 119 17.33 22.27 10.95
C ILE A 119 17.26 22.92 9.57
N PHE A 120 18.25 23.75 9.21
CA PHE A 120 18.27 24.44 7.93
C PHE A 120 18.35 23.47 6.74
N THR A 121 19.22 22.47 6.84
CA THR A 121 19.40 21.46 5.79
C THR A 121 18.12 20.64 5.60
N GLY A 122 17.50 20.21 6.70
CA GLY A 122 16.24 19.47 6.65
C GLY A 122 15.06 20.28 6.10
N LEU A 123 14.94 21.55 6.46
CA LEU A 123 13.92 22.45 5.91
C LEU A 123 14.13 22.73 4.42
N ALA A 124 15.39 22.90 3.98
CA ALA A 124 15.70 23.06 2.56
C ALA A 124 15.35 21.81 1.75
N LEU A 125 15.63 20.61 2.26
CA LEU A 125 15.23 19.35 1.62
C LEU A 125 13.70 19.18 1.60
N ALA A 126 13.01 19.53 2.68
CA ALA A 126 11.55 19.53 2.71
C ALA A 126 10.95 20.49 1.66
N GLN A 127 11.55 21.66 1.46
CA GLN A 127 11.16 22.59 0.39
C GLN A 127 11.43 22.01 -1.01
N ILE A 128 12.59 21.36 -1.22
CA ILE A 128 12.89 20.66 -2.48
C ILE A 128 11.83 19.58 -2.77
N PHE A 129 11.44 18.81 -1.76
CA PHE A 129 10.37 17.81 -1.88
C PHE A 129 8.99 18.41 -2.18
N LEU A 130 8.77 19.70 -1.94
CA LEU A 130 7.53 20.39 -2.32
C LEU A 130 7.61 20.97 -3.74
N LEU A 131 8.79 21.41 -4.18
CA LEU A 131 8.97 22.14 -5.44
C LEU A 131 9.26 21.24 -6.65
N PHE A 132 9.86 20.07 -6.45
CA PHE A 132 10.33 19.21 -7.54
C PHE A 132 9.55 17.91 -7.66
N SER A 133 9.65 17.22 -8.80
CA SER A 133 9.04 15.90 -8.99
C SER A 133 9.69 14.84 -8.10
N GLU A 134 8.96 13.78 -7.76
CA GLU A 134 9.47 12.67 -6.95
C GLU A 134 10.69 12.00 -7.58
N GLN A 135 10.66 11.75 -8.90
CA GLN A 135 11.79 11.20 -9.64
C GLN A 135 13.03 12.10 -9.55
N THR A 136 12.86 13.42 -9.67
CA THR A 136 13.96 14.38 -9.53
C THR A 136 14.56 14.32 -8.13
N CYS A 137 13.70 14.24 -7.11
CA CYS A 137 14.13 14.15 -5.71
C CYS A 137 14.88 12.85 -5.43
N ILE A 138 14.40 11.71 -5.95
CA ILE A 138 15.05 10.39 -5.79
C ILE A 138 16.44 10.42 -6.44
N LEU A 139 16.55 10.93 -7.65
CA LEU A 139 17.83 11.01 -8.37
C LEU A 139 18.81 11.95 -7.65
N ALA A 140 18.36 13.14 -7.25
CA ALA A 140 19.22 14.13 -6.58
C ALA A 140 19.70 13.63 -5.21
N LEU A 141 18.78 13.09 -4.40
CA LEU A 141 19.09 12.60 -3.07
C LEU A 141 19.91 11.30 -3.12
N GLY A 142 19.58 10.40 -4.05
CA GLY A 142 20.35 9.18 -4.30
C GLY A 142 21.78 9.49 -4.74
N ALA A 143 21.98 10.45 -5.65
CA ALA A 143 23.30 10.90 -6.05
C ALA A 143 24.08 11.53 -4.89
N GLY A 144 23.43 12.33 -4.05
CA GLY A 144 24.03 12.93 -2.86
C GLY A 144 24.46 11.87 -1.83
N THR A 145 23.58 10.92 -1.51
CA THR A 145 23.87 9.81 -0.59
C THR A 145 25.00 8.92 -1.12
N LEU A 146 24.99 8.59 -2.42
CA LEU A 146 26.05 7.81 -3.06
C LEU A 146 27.39 8.56 -3.03
N SER A 147 27.38 9.87 -3.29
CA SER A 147 28.61 10.69 -3.26
C SER A 147 29.23 10.70 -1.86
N LEU A 148 28.43 10.87 -0.81
CA LEU A 148 28.92 10.79 0.57
C LEU A 148 29.38 9.39 0.97
N PHE A 149 28.73 8.35 0.45
CA PHE A 149 29.17 6.97 0.64
C PHE A 149 30.55 6.74 0.03
N LEU A 150 30.78 7.16 -1.22
CA LEU A 150 32.07 7.05 -1.91
C LEU A 150 33.16 7.85 -1.18
N LEU A 151 32.85 9.07 -0.72
CA LEU A 151 33.76 9.86 0.11
C LEU A 151 34.10 9.15 1.41
N GLN A 152 33.11 8.52 2.06
CA GLN A 152 33.35 7.76 3.29
C GLN A 152 34.22 6.52 3.04
N MET A 153 34.03 5.80 1.94
CA MET A 153 34.95 4.72 1.54
C MET A 153 36.37 5.25 1.31
N GLY A 154 36.51 6.42 0.68
CA GLY A 154 37.80 7.09 0.51
C GLY A 154 38.49 7.42 1.83
N ARG A 155 37.74 7.88 2.84
CA ARG A 155 38.26 8.13 4.20
C ARG A 155 38.74 6.87 4.91
N TRP A 156 38.09 5.73 4.67
CA TRP A 156 38.52 4.44 5.22
C TRP A 156 39.74 3.88 4.48
N ALA A 157 39.79 4.05 3.16
CA ALA A 157 40.83 3.50 2.31
C ALA A 157 42.14 4.31 2.36
N ASN A 158 42.09 5.62 2.61
CA ASN A 158 43.26 6.48 2.47
C ASN A 158 43.32 7.60 3.54
N ASP A 159 44.43 7.63 4.27
CA ASP A 159 44.68 8.60 5.34
C ASP A 159 44.79 10.04 4.83
N ALA A 160 45.36 10.26 3.66
CA ALA A 160 45.45 11.60 3.05
C ALA A 160 44.06 12.13 2.69
N VAL A 161 43.17 11.26 2.18
CA VAL A 161 41.76 11.61 1.91
C VAL A 161 41.04 11.95 3.21
N ASN A 162 41.29 11.20 4.29
CA ASN A 162 40.70 11.51 5.60
C ASN A 162 41.23 12.83 6.18
N VAL A 163 42.53 13.15 6.05
CA VAL A 163 43.09 14.43 6.49
C VAL A 163 42.47 15.59 5.72
N GLU A 164 42.34 15.48 4.40
CA GLU A 164 41.70 16.52 3.58
C GLU A 164 40.22 16.68 3.93
N PHE A 165 39.53 15.55 4.10
CA PHE A 165 38.13 15.56 4.53
C PHE A 165 37.95 16.24 5.89
N LEU A 166 38.82 15.94 6.87
CA LEU A 166 38.78 16.57 8.20
C LEU A 166 39.15 18.06 8.14
N ARG A 167 40.02 18.47 7.21
CA ARG A 167 40.32 19.88 6.98
C ARG A 167 39.08 20.66 6.52
N VAL A 168 38.29 20.07 5.62
CA VAL A 168 37.11 20.73 5.02
C VAL A 168 35.86 20.59 5.90
N PHE A 169 35.56 19.37 6.35
CA PHE A 169 34.30 19.04 7.04
C PHE A 169 34.47 18.87 8.55
N GLY A 170 35.70 18.76 9.06
CA GLY A 170 35.96 18.43 10.46
C GLY A 170 35.25 19.36 11.42
N GLN A 171 35.21 20.66 11.16
CA GLN A 171 34.50 21.65 12.00
C GLN A 171 33.02 21.33 12.21
N MET A 172 32.37 20.63 11.27
CA MET A 172 30.95 20.26 11.33
C MET A 172 30.70 18.88 11.97
N MET A 173 31.76 18.10 12.20
CA MET A 173 31.67 16.73 12.74
C MET A 173 31.74 16.67 14.26
N LYS A 174 31.12 15.65 14.85
CA LYS A 174 31.30 15.28 16.27
C LYS A 174 32.74 14.81 16.51
N GLU A 175 33.24 14.96 17.73
CA GLU A 175 34.60 14.54 18.08
C GLU A 175 34.82 13.03 17.86
N GLU A 176 33.81 12.21 18.16
CA GLU A 176 33.83 10.77 17.90
C GLU A 176 33.86 10.45 16.39
N GLU A 177 33.22 11.25 15.54
CA GLU A 177 33.23 11.06 14.08
C GLU A 177 34.59 11.42 13.47
N ARG A 178 35.33 12.34 14.10
CA ARG A 178 36.69 12.72 13.71
C ARG A 178 37.71 11.66 14.12
N THR A 179 37.61 11.18 15.36
CA THR A 179 38.60 10.28 15.97
C THR A 179 38.39 8.82 15.55
N SER A 180 37.14 8.37 15.43
CA SER A 180 36.81 6.96 15.16
C SER A 180 36.51 6.66 13.69
N ARG A 181 36.77 7.61 12.77
CA ARG A 181 36.43 7.55 11.33
C ARG A 181 34.99 7.07 11.05
N ARG A 182 34.05 7.35 11.95
CA ARG A 182 32.63 7.03 11.74
C ARG A 182 32.07 7.89 10.60
N PRO A 183 31.06 7.39 9.86
CA PRO A 183 30.35 8.21 8.90
C PRO A 183 29.75 9.45 9.59
N PRO A 184 29.78 10.62 8.94
CA PRO A 184 29.23 11.84 9.52
C PRO A 184 27.71 11.72 9.69
N ALA A 185 27.13 12.37 10.70
CA ALA A 185 25.68 12.45 10.90
C ALA A 185 24.90 12.83 9.62
N ALA A 186 25.46 13.71 8.77
CA ALA A 186 24.86 14.12 7.50
C ALA A 186 24.66 12.94 6.52
N PHE A 187 25.54 11.93 6.55
CA PHE A 187 25.40 10.72 5.74
C PHE A 187 24.16 9.93 6.16
N TYR A 188 24.01 9.67 7.46
CA TYR A 188 22.86 8.97 8.01
C TYR A 188 21.54 9.72 7.80
N PHE A 189 21.58 11.05 7.91
CA PHE A 189 20.42 11.89 7.64
C PHE A 189 19.95 11.75 6.17
N LEU A 190 20.86 11.92 5.21
CA LEU A 190 20.51 11.81 3.77
C LEU A 190 20.11 10.38 3.38
N MET A 191 20.77 9.37 3.97
CA MET A 191 20.41 7.97 3.77
C MET A 191 19.00 7.65 4.29
N GLY A 192 18.65 8.13 5.49
CA GLY A 192 17.30 7.99 6.04
C GLY A 192 16.24 8.63 5.17
N LEU A 193 16.49 9.85 4.69
CA LEU A 193 15.58 10.55 3.78
C LEU A 193 15.46 9.87 2.41
N PHE A 194 16.56 9.31 1.88
CA PHE A 194 16.55 8.55 0.64
C PHE A 194 15.66 7.32 0.76
N PHE A 195 15.82 6.54 1.83
CA PHE A 195 14.96 5.39 2.08
C PHE A 195 13.51 5.80 2.31
N CYS A 196 13.24 6.89 3.03
CA CYS A 196 11.87 7.41 3.12
C CYS A 196 11.28 7.68 1.74
N LEU A 197 12.03 8.34 0.86
CA LEU A 197 11.54 8.74 -0.45
C LEU A 197 11.29 7.56 -1.39
N VAL A 198 12.08 6.47 -1.28
CA VAL A 198 11.90 5.27 -2.10
C VAL A 198 10.85 4.32 -1.51
N SER A 199 10.70 4.30 -0.19
CA SER A 199 9.83 3.34 0.50
C SER A 199 8.44 3.89 0.84
N PHE A 200 8.29 5.21 0.98
CA PHE A 200 7.07 5.81 1.53
C PHE A 200 6.42 6.81 0.57
N PRO A 201 5.08 6.96 0.62
CA PRO A 201 4.38 8.01 -0.13
C PRO A 201 4.93 9.39 0.20
N ARG A 202 4.97 10.29 -0.80
CA ARG A 202 5.54 11.65 -0.69
C ARG A 202 5.11 12.43 0.56
N ARG A 203 3.86 12.29 1.00
CA ARG A 203 3.31 12.95 2.20
C ARG A 203 3.91 12.40 3.50
N LEU A 204 4.09 11.08 3.60
CA LEU A 204 4.79 10.46 4.73
C LEU A 204 6.25 10.88 4.74
N THR A 205 6.89 10.91 3.57
CA THR A 205 8.27 11.34 3.43
C THR A 205 8.47 12.77 3.91
N LEU A 206 7.57 13.69 3.56
CA LEU A 206 7.58 15.07 4.07
C LEU A 206 7.42 15.12 5.60
N LEU A 207 6.48 14.35 6.15
CA LEU A 207 6.27 14.28 7.60
C LEU A 207 7.50 13.74 8.34
N CYS A 208 8.05 12.61 7.89
CA CYS A 208 9.27 12.01 8.44
C CYS A 208 10.47 12.95 8.33
N THR A 209 10.58 13.71 7.24
CA THR A 209 11.61 14.73 7.06
C THR A 209 11.49 15.83 8.11
N LEU A 210 10.29 16.39 8.30
CA LEU A 210 10.05 17.45 9.28
C LEU A 210 10.27 16.96 10.72
N ILE A 211 9.85 15.73 11.04
CA ILE A 211 10.10 15.10 12.34
C ILE A 211 11.61 14.98 12.58
N ALA A 212 12.39 14.40 11.66
CA ALA A 212 13.83 14.27 11.83
C ALA A 212 14.56 15.62 11.87
N THR A 213 14.01 16.65 11.21
CA THR A 213 14.59 17.99 11.16
C THR A 213 14.41 18.75 12.47
N LEU A 214 13.25 18.60 13.12
CA LEU A 214 12.84 19.46 14.24
C LEU A 214 12.75 18.70 15.58
N ALA A 215 12.31 17.45 15.58
CA ALA A 215 12.14 16.68 16.82
C ALA A 215 13.50 16.27 17.43
N ASP A 216 14.47 15.90 16.61
CA ASP A 216 15.81 15.48 17.08
C ASP A 216 16.60 16.61 17.78
N PRO A 217 16.75 17.82 17.19
CA PRO A 217 17.39 18.93 17.90
C PRO A 217 16.68 19.33 19.19
N MET A 218 15.35 19.23 19.22
CA MET A 218 14.52 19.54 20.37
C MET A 218 14.62 18.48 21.47
N ALA A 219 14.84 17.20 21.12
CA ALA A 219 15.14 16.15 22.10
C ALA A 219 16.36 16.53 22.95
N ALA A 220 17.43 16.97 22.30
CA ALA A 220 18.62 17.39 23.00
C ALA A 220 18.44 18.71 23.79
N VAL A 221 17.53 19.60 23.39
CA VAL A 221 17.19 20.80 24.19
C VAL A 221 16.38 20.40 25.43
N GLY A 222 15.36 19.56 25.27
CA GLY A 222 14.53 19.08 26.37
C GLY A 222 15.32 18.26 27.40
N GLY A 223 16.24 17.42 26.94
CA GLY A 223 17.13 16.66 27.82
C GLY A 223 18.05 17.55 28.68
N LEU A 224 18.48 18.70 28.16
CA LEU A 224 19.29 19.67 28.90
C LEU A 224 18.47 20.56 29.84
N LEU A 225 17.28 20.99 29.41
CA LEU A 225 16.42 21.90 30.19
C LEU A 225 15.76 21.21 31.38
N PHE A 226 15.30 19.97 31.18
CA PHE A 226 14.47 19.27 32.17
C PHE A 226 15.19 18.08 32.83
N GLY A 227 16.33 17.64 32.29
CA GLY A 227 17.11 16.53 32.85
C GLY A 227 16.31 15.23 32.92
N GLY A 228 16.49 14.47 34.01
CA GLY A 228 15.72 13.25 34.29
C GLY A 228 16.52 11.95 34.14
N PRO A 229 15.90 10.80 34.46
CA PRO A 229 16.58 9.51 34.47
C PRO A 229 17.11 9.19 33.07
N GLN A 230 18.35 8.69 33.02
CA GLN A 230 18.92 8.14 31.80
C GLN A 230 18.15 6.87 31.44
N LEU A 231 17.57 6.85 30.25
CA LEU A 231 16.87 5.67 29.73
C LEU A 231 17.86 4.58 29.31
N LEU A 232 19.06 4.99 28.90
CA LEU A 232 20.16 4.12 28.52
C LEU A 232 21.46 4.70 29.10
N SER A 233 22.22 3.88 29.82
CA SER A 233 23.51 4.25 30.39
C SER A 233 24.57 3.23 29.98
N GLY A 234 25.69 3.70 29.42
CA GLY A 234 26.80 2.85 29.03
C GLY A 234 28.03 3.65 28.58
N PRO A 235 29.25 3.10 28.73
CA PRO A 235 30.51 3.84 28.55
C PRO A 235 30.79 4.35 27.12
N ASN A 236 30.03 3.87 26.13
CA ASN A 236 30.09 4.29 24.72
C ASN A 236 28.70 4.60 24.13
N ARG A 237 27.68 4.84 24.98
CA ARG A 237 26.28 5.03 24.56
C ARG A 237 25.78 6.35 25.12
N GLY A 238 25.33 7.23 24.22
CA GLY A 238 24.97 8.62 24.55
C GLY A 238 23.93 8.76 25.67
N THR A 239 23.90 9.94 26.29
CA THR A 239 23.01 10.28 27.41
C THR A 239 21.58 10.51 26.93
N LYS A 240 20.87 9.44 26.57
CA LYS A 240 19.43 9.51 26.23
C LYS A 240 18.63 9.67 27.51
N THR A 241 17.95 10.80 27.67
CA THR A 241 17.16 11.10 28.86
C THR A 241 15.67 10.97 28.57
N LEU A 242 14.90 10.58 29.59
CA LEU A 242 13.44 10.52 29.46
C LEU A 242 12.85 11.85 29.00
N ALA A 243 13.35 12.97 29.52
CA ALA A 243 12.88 14.28 29.08
C ALA A 243 13.23 14.57 27.61
N GLY A 244 14.40 14.14 27.13
CA GLY A 244 14.79 14.31 25.73
C GLY A 244 13.87 13.54 24.78
N SER A 245 13.67 12.24 25.04
CA SER A 245 12.79 11.40 24.21
C SER A 245 11.33 11.85 24.27
N THR A 246 10.86 12.30 25.45
CA THR A 246 9.52 12.91 25.59
C THR A 246 9.39 14.18 24.76
N THR A 247 10.41 15.04 24.76
CA THR A 247 10.41 16.27 23.95
C THR A 247 10.41 15.95 22.45
N CYS A 248 11.17 14.93 22.02
CA CYS A 248 11.13 14.42 20.64
C CYS A 248 9.71 14.01 20.25
N GLY A 249 9.06 13.18 21.08
CA GLY A 249 7.70 12.71 20.82
C GLY A 249 6.66 13.83 20.81
N LEU A 250 6.76 14.81 21.70
CA LEU A 250 5.84 15.96 21.74
C LEU A 250 5.96 16.82 20.47
N VAL A 251 7.18 17.11 20.03
CA VAL A 251 7.41 17.89 18.80
C VAL A 251 6.92 17.12 17.57
N ALA A 252 7.21 15.83 17.48
CA ALA A 252 6.74 14.99 16.38
C ALA A 252 5.19 14.90 16.33
N CYS A 253 4.54 14.83 17.50
CA CYS A 253 3.08 14.86 17.61
C CYS A 253 2.49 16.17 17.07
N LEU A 254 3.04 17.32 17.51
CA LEU A 254 2.58 18.63 17.05
C LEU A 254 2.79 18.82 15.54
N LEU A 255 3.92 18.36 15.01
CA LEU A 255 4.21 18.43 13.58
C LEU A 255 3.26 17.57 12.75
N ALA A 256 2.98 16.34 13.18
CA ALA A 256 2.01 15.48 12.51
C ALA A 256 0.61 16.13 12.49
N VAL A 257 0.17 16.68 13.61
CA VAL A 257 -1.11 17.42 13.68
C VAL A 257 -1.11 18.63 12.75
N ALA A 258 -0.02 19.40 12.71
CA ALA A 258 0.10 20.60 11.89
C ALA A 258 0.07 20.27 10.40
N VAL A 259 0.91 19.32 9.95
CA VAL A 259 1.00 18.87 8.55
C VAL A 259 -0.36 18.35 8.10
N VAL A 260 -1.00 17.46 8.87
CA VAL A 260 -2.29 16.88 8.51
C VAL A 260 -3.37 17.96 8.37
N ARG A 261 -3.38 18.97 9.25
CA ARG A 261 -4.34 20.08 9.17
C ARG A 261 -4.11 21.04 8.02
N THR A 262 -2.87 21.19 7.56
CA THR A 262 -2.55 22.11 6.47
C THR A 262 -2.60 21.44 5.10
N THR A 263 -2.43 20.12 5.02
CA THR A 263 -2.34 19.39 3.75
C THR A 263 -3.55 18.51 3.42
N SER A 264 -4.50 18.30 4.34
CA SER A 264 -5.67 17.43 4.10
C SER A 264 -6.91 18.27 3.79
N GLU A 265 -7.44 18.15 2.56
CA GLU A 265 -8.72 18.76 2.18
C GLU A 265 -9.93 17.97 2.68
N GLU A 266 -9.76 16.69 3.04
CA GLU A 266 -10.83 15.84 3.57
C GLU A 266 -10.99 15.95 5.10
N LEU A 267 -12.26 15.95 5.56
CA LEU A 267 -12.68 15.96 6.97
C LEU A 267 -12.09 14.77 7.75
N LEU A 268 -10.85 14.88 8.24
CA LEU A 268 -10.39 14.12 9.40
C LEU A 268 -11.03 14.69 10.66
N THR A 269 -11.57 13.83 11.51
CA THR A 269 -12.15 14.33 12.75
C THR A 269 -11.03 14.84 13.68
N ARG A 270 -11.39 15.70 14.64
CA ARG A 270 -10.42 16.21 15.63
C ARG A 270 -9.75 15.08 16.42
N ALA A 271 -10.46 13.97 16.63
CA ALA A 271 -9.93 12.79 17.32
C ALA A 271 -8.88 12.08 16.46
N ASP A 272 -9.19 11.83 15.20
CA ASP A 272 -8.32 11.14 14.23
C ASP A 272 -6.96 11.84 14.11
N THR A 273 -7.00 13.17 13.99
CA THR A 273 -5.80 14.01 13.90
C THR A 273 -4.96 13.92 15.17
N LEU A 274 -5.59 13.92 16.34
CA LEU A 274 -4.91 13.83 17.63
C LEU A 274 -4.21 12.47 17.79
N VAL A 275 -4.85 11.38 17.38
CA VAL A 275 -4.24 10.08 17.56
C VAL A 275 -3.14 9.78 16.56
N LEU A 276 -3.26 10.23 15.31
CA LEU A 276 -2.12 10.21 14.38
C LEU A 276 -0.93 11.02 14.92
N GLY A 277 -1.21 12.16 15.56
CA GLY A 277 -0.21 12.92 16.31
C GLY A 277 0.46 12.08 17.40
N LEU A 278 -0.33 11.45 18.27
CA LEU A 278 0.19 10.60 19.35
C LEU A 278 1.01 9.42 18.83
N LEU A 279 0.57 8.72 17.79
CA LEU A 279 1.32 7.63 17.17
C LEU A 279 2.64 8.10 16.56
N SER A 280 2.63 9.25 15.88
CA SER A 280 3.84 9.85 15.31
C SER A 280 4.82 10.24 16.43
N GLY A 281 4.31 10.78 17.53
CA GLY A 281 5.08 11.11 18.72
C GLY A 281 5.72 9.89 19.39
N LEU A 282 4.94 8.83 19.63
CA LEU A 282 5.42 7.58 20.21
C LEU A 282 6.47 6.91 19.31
N SER A 283 6.24 6.91 17.99
CA SER A 283 7.16 6.33 17.01
C SER A 283 8.49 7.08 16.98
N ALA A 284 8.45 8.42 16.94
CA ALA A 284 9.66 9.25 16.94
C ALA A 284 10.44 9.15 18.25
N ALA A 285 9.76 9.16 19.40
CA ALA A 285 10.40 8.96 20.70
C ALA A 285 11.06 7.57 20.81
N SER A 286 10.40 6.53 20.29
CA SER A 286 10.95 5.17 20.27
C SER A 286 12.20 5.09 19.37
N CYS A 287 12.19 5.73 18.21
CA CYS A 287 13.34 5.78 17.31
C CYS A 287 14.51 6.57 17.88
N GLU A 288 14.23 7.66 18.60
CA GLU A 288 15.24 8.48 19.29
C GLU A 288 15.94 7.70 20.41
N VAL A 289 15.19 6.90 21.18
CA VAL A 289 15.77 5.98 22.17
C VAL A 289 16.55 4.87 21.48
N ALA A 290 16.01 4.30 20.40
CA ALA A 290 16.61 3.20 19.68
C ALA A 290 17.96 3.53 19.04
N GLY A 291 18.18 4.76 18.57
CA GLY A 291 19.51 5.15 18.08
C GLY A 291 20.56 5.26 19.18
N GLY A 292 20.17 5.23 20.46
CA GLY A 292 21.08 4.99 21.59
C GLY A 292 21.43 3.52 21.84
N LEU A 293 20.69 2.56 21.26
CA LEU A 293 20.87 1.11 21.47
C LEU A 293 21.84 0.49 20.46
N PHE A 294 21.84 0.97 19.22
CA PHE A 294 22.59 0.37 18.11
C PHE A 294 23.82 1.19 17.74
N VAL A 295 25.01 0.63 17.95
CA VAL A 295 26.30 1.32 17.75
C VAL A 295 26.52 1.82 16.31
N TYR A 296 25.84 1.21 15.33
CA TYR A 296 26.00 1.52 13.90
C TYR A 296 24.81 2.26 13.26
N LEU A 297 23.74 2.51 14.02
CA LEU A 297 22.54 3.19 13.52
C LEU A 297 22.41 4.54 14.24
N ASP A 298 22.66 5.62 13.51
CA ASP A 298 22.54 6.98 14.04
C ASP A 298 21.07 7.43 14.10
N ASP A 299 20.76 8.23 15.12
CA ASP A 299 19.43 8.80 15.37
C ASP A 299 18.83 9.50 14.14
N ASN A 300 19.68 10.15 13.33
CA ASN A 300 19.23 10.90 12.15
C ASN A 300 18.59 10.00 11.09
N MET A 301 19.04 8.76 10.97
CA MET A 301 18.43 7.78 10.08
C MET A 301 17.20 7.13 10.72
N LEU A 302 17.31 6.75 12.00
CA LEU A 302 16.25 6.03 12.70
C LEU A 302 15.01 6.89 12.90
N ILE A 303 15.16 8.16 13.28
CA ILE A 303 14.04 9.08 13.51
C ILE A 303 13.30 9.37 12.19
N SER A 304 13.99 9.47 11.06
CA SER A 304 13.33 9.67 9.76
C SER A 304 12.67 8.38 9.27
N PHE A 305 13.48 7.37 8.93
CA PHE A 305 13.02 6.14 8.29
C PHE A 305 12.27 5.21 9.25
N GLY A 306 12.78 5.02 10.47
CA GLY A 306 12.17 4.16 11.49
C GLY A 306 10.80 4.66 11.93
N THR A 307 10.60 5.97 12.07
CA THR A 307 9.27 6.55 12.37
C THR A 307 8.27 6.22 11.26
N GLY A 308 8.67 6.34 10.00
CA GLY A 308 7.81 5.96 8.87
C GLY A 308 7.47 4.47 8.86
N LEU A 309 8.46 3.61 9.12
CA LEU A 309 8.27 2.16 9.21
C LEU A 309 7.32 1.76 10.34
N LEU A 310 7.47 2.36 11.53
CA LEU A 310 6.58 2.11 12.68
C LEU A 310 5.15 2.58 12.40
N LEU A 311 4.97 3.74 11.77
CA LEU A 311 3.65 4.23 11.38
C LEU A 311 2.98 3.29 10.36
N LEU A 312 3.74 2.76 9.41
CA LEU A 312 3.24 1.75 8.46
C LEU A 312 2.93 0.42 9.15
N LEU A 313 3.78 -0.03 10.07
CA LEU A 313 3.56 -1.25 10.84
C LEU A 313 2.30 -1.14 11.71
N VAL A 314 2.09 -0.01 12.38
CA VAL A 314 0.88 0.23 13.18
C VAL A 314 -0.35 0.27 12.26
N SER A 315 -0.26 0.90 11.08
CA SER A 315 -1.33 0.88 10.09
C SER A 315 -1.64 -0.55 9.60
N PHE A 316 -0.61 -1.35 9.38
CA PHE A 316 -0.71 -2.74 8.95
C PHE A 316 -1.31 -3.63 10.04
N LEU A 317 -0.79 -3.60 11.27
CA LEU A 317 -1.33 -4.35 12.41
C LEU A 317 -2.79 -3.97 12.71
N ALA A 318 -3.12 -2.69 12.60
CA ALA A 318 -4.48 -2.19 12.69
C ALA A 318 -5.43 -2.82 11.66
N ARG A 319 -4.95 -3.06 10.42
CA ARG A 319 -5.70 -3.76 9.36
C ARG A 319 -5.79 -5.26 9.63
N SER A 320 -4.69 -5.88 10.04
CA SER A 320 -4.58 -7.33 10.26
C SER A 320 -5.35 -7.83 11.48
N MET A 321 -5.46 -7.02 12.54
CA MET A 321 -6.22 -7.36 13.75
C MET A 321 -7.75 -7.19 13.60
N GLY A 322 -8.26 -6.94 12.40
CA GLY A 322 -9.71 -6.80 12.16
C GLY A 322 -10.35 -5.56 12.82
N PHE A 323 -9.59 -4.73 13.52
CA PHE A 323 -10.08 -3.48 14.12
C PHE A 323 -10.57 -2.48 13.06
N LEU A 324 -10.25 -2.69 11.79
CA LEU A 324 -10.32 -1.72 10.70
C LEU A 324 -11.11 -2.21 9.48
N VAL A 325 -12.02 -3.19 9.64
CA VAL A 325 -12.98 -3.60 8.59
C VAL A 325 -14.27 -2.77 8.62
N ARG A 326 -14.29 -1.61 9.28
CA ARG A 326 -15.52 -0.82 9.47
C ARG A 326 -15.63 0.50 8.70
N GLU A 327 -14.75 0.81 7.77
CA GLU A 327 -14.80 2.08 7.04
C GLU A 327 -14.93 1.93 5.53
N GLY A 328 -16.12 1.49 5.13
CA GLY A 328 -16.66 1.64 3.77
C GLY A 328 -18.19 1.67 3.71
N ARG A 329 -18.89 1.75 4.86
CA ARG A 329 -20.34 1.52 4.96
C ARG A 329 -21.24 2.75 4.72
N GLN A 330 -20.71 3.91 4.35
CA GLN A 330 -21.50 5.14 4.38
C GLN A 330 -21.88 5.79 3.05
N ASN A 331 -21.67 5.17 1.88
CA ASN A 331 -22.30 5.66 0.64
C ASN A 331 -22.54 4.61 -0.46
N ARG A 332 -22.82 3.36 -0.09
CA ARG A 332 -23.35 2.36 -1.03
C ARG A 332 -24.79 2.04 -0.64
N LEU A 333 -25.64 1.85 -1.65
CA LEU A 333 -27.05 1.45 -1.54
C LEU A 333 -27.26 0.55 -0.32
N ARG A 334 -27.98 1.06 0.69
CA ARG A 334 -28.61 0.21 1.69
C ARG A 334 -29.64 -0.65 0.96
N ILE A 335 -29.22 -1.80 0.44
CA ILE A 335 -30.13 -2.93 0.32
C ILE A 335 -30.26 -3.47 1.74
N SER A 336 -31.30 -3.01 2.41
CA SER A 336 -31.69 -3.43 3.74
C SER A 336 -31.93 -4.94 3.78
N GLY A 337 -31.07 -5.65 4.50
CA GLY A 337 -31.28 -7.00 5.02
C GLY A 337 -29.97 -7.60 5.52
N PRO A 338 -29.90 -8.15 6.74
CA PRO A 338 -28.71 -8.89 7.17
C PRO A 338 -28.62 -10.14 6.28
N ALA A 339 -27.52 -10.33 5.57
CA ALA A 339 -27.10 -11.70 5.29
C ALA A 339 -26.89 -12.34 6.66
N ALA A 340 -27.74 -13.29 7.02
CA ALA A 340 -27.72 -13.93 8.33
C ALA A 340 -26.31 -14.45 8.62
N ALA A 341 -25.85 -14.30 9.86
CA ALA A 341 -24.58 -14.83 10.33
C ALA A 341 -24.58 -16.37 10.45
N ASP A 342 -25.55 -17.05 9.82
CA ASP A 342 -26.09 -18.31 10.33
C ASP A 342 -25.71 -19.54 9.45
N ASP A 343 -24.99 -19.37 8.33
CA ASP A 343 -24.63 -20.47 7.41
C ASP A 343 -23.11 -20.51 7.15
N VAL A 344 -22.36 -20.70 8.23
CA VAL A 344 -20.89 -20.87 8.22
C VAL A 344 -20.57 -22.35 8.42
N HIS A 345 -19.75 -22.90 7.54
CA HIS A 345 -19.34 -24.30 7.59
C HIS A 345 -17.82 -24.40 7.73
N THR A 346 -17.34 -25.27 8.62
CA THR A 346 -15.93 -25.64 8.70
C THR A 346 -15.67 -26.76 7.70
N TYR A 347 -14.77 -26.53 6.74
CA TYR A 347 -14.46 -27.50 5.70
C TYR A 347 -13.09 -28.17 5.90
N ALA A 348 -12.23 -27.60 6.76
CA ALA A 348 -10.99 -28.20 7.22
C ALA A 348 -10.83 -27.90 8.72
N GLU A 349 -11.14 -28.89 9.56
CA GLU A 349 -11.10 -28.73 11.03
C GLU A 349 -9.66 -28.59 11.56
N ASP A 350 -8.72 -29.30 10.95
CA ASP A 350 -7.29 -29.30 11.26
C ASP A 350 -6.65 -27.91 11.12
N GLU A 351 -7.07 -27.18 10.09
CA GLU A 351 -6.60 -25.83 9.78
C GLU A 351 -7.60 -24.73 10.19
N ASN A 352 -8.70 -25.12 10.85
CA ASN A 352 -9.81 -24.23 11.23
C ASN A 352 -10.24 -23.28 10.08
N LEU A 353 -10.46 -23.86 8.90
CA LEU A 353 -10.89 -23.12 7.71
C LEU A 353 -12.40 -23.23 7.52
N HIS A 354 -13.00 -22.09 7.22
CA HIS A 354 -14.44 -21.94 7.10
C HIS A 354 -14.84 -21.38 5.74
N LEU A 355 -16.07 -21.66 5.34
CA LEU A 355 -16.77 -20.99 4.26
C LEU A 355 -18.08 -20.41 4.77
N GLN A 356 -18.51 -19.31 4.19
CA GLN A 356 -19.87 -18.81 4.36
C GLN A 356 -20.68 -19.07 3.10
N LEU A 357 -21.82 -19.74 3.24
CA LEU A 357 -22.74 -20.04 2.16
C LEU A 357 -23.90 -19.04 2.17
N LEU A 358 -24.17 -18.44 1.01
CA LEU A 358 -25.34 -17.60 0.79
C LEU A 358 -26.23 -18.26 -0.26
N ARG A 359 -27.51 -18.45 0.08
CA ARG A 359 -28.51 -19.04 -0.81
C ARG A 359 -29.54 -17.98 -1.26
N PRO A 360 -30.07 -18.07 -2.49
CA PRO A 360 -31.11 -17.16 -2.96
C PRO A 360 -32.40 -17.39 -2.16
N LYS A 361 -33.14 -16.31 -1.86
CA LYS A 361 -34.35 -16.36 -1.00
C LYS A 361 -35.53 -17.13 -1.59
N GLU A 362 -35.56 -17.34 -2.91
CA GLU A 362 -36.69 -17.87 -3.66
C GLU A 362 -36.38 -19.23 -4.31
N THR A 363 -35.66 -20.12 -3.60
CA THR A 363 -35.54 -21.52 -4.04
C THR A 363 -36.78 -22.29 -3.57
N THR A 364 -37.49 -22.95 -4.49
CA THR A 364 -38.44 -23.98 -4.07
C THR A 364 -37.64 -25.14 -3.47
N PRO A 365 -38.20 -25.93 -2.55
CA PRO A 365 -37.51 -27.10 -2.00
C PRO A 365 -37.00 -28.08 -3.06
N GLU A 366 -37.60 -28.09 -4.27
CA GLU A 366 -37.12 -28.88 -5.40
C GLU A 366 -36.01 -28.21 -6.25
N SER A 367 -35.79 -26.89 -6.15
CA SER A 367 -34.77 -26.20 -6.94
C SER A 367 -33.44 -26.14 -6.20
N LYS A 368 -32.49 -26.98 -6.63
CA LYS A 368 -31.09 -26.94 -6.19
C LYS A 368 -30.30 -25.94 -7.07
N PRO A 369 -30.00 -24.71 -6.59
CA PRO A 369 -29.23 -23.76 -7.39
C PRO A 369 -27.78 -24.23 -7.58
N GLY A 370 -27.17 -23.79 -8.68
CA GLY A 370 -25.71 -23.85 -8.81
C GLY A 370 -25.01 -22.93 -7.80
N CYS A 371 -23.71 -23.13 -7.61
CA CYS A 371 -22.92 -22.41 -6.61
C CYS A 371 -21.71 -21.71 -7.23
N VAL A 372 -21.52 -20.42 -6.91
CA VAL A 372 -20.29 -19.69 -7.21
C VAL A 372 -19.41 -19.68 -5.96
N VAL A 373 -18.25 -20.32 -6.04
CA VAL A 373 -17.26 -20.43 -4.96
C VAL A 373 -16.20 -19.34 -5.16
N LEU A 374 -16.02 -18.46 -4.18
CA LEU A 374 -15.18 -17.26 -4.29
C LEU A 374 -14.04 -17.27 -3.26
N LEU A 375 -12.82 -17.12 -3.77
CA LEU A 375 -11.58 -17.03 -3.00
C LEU A 375 -11.08 -15.58 -2.96
N HIS A 376 -10.99 -15.01 -1.75
CA HIS A 376 -10.61 -13.61 -1.54
C HIS A 376 -9.17 -13.29 -1.96
N GLY A 377 -8.87 -12.00 -2.17
CA GLY A 377 -7.51 -11.53 -2.44
C GLY A 377 -6.71 -11.24 -1.17
N GLY A 378 -5.48 -10.76 -1.35
CA GLY A 378 -4.59 -10.32 -0.25
C GLY A 378 -3.17 -10.92 -0.26
N SER A 379 -2.65 -11.19 -1.46
CA SER A 379 -1.27 -11.64 -1.70
C SER A 379 -0.86 -12.90 -0.93
N TRP A 380 -1.81 -13.80 -0.64
CA TRP A 380 -1.63 -15.00 0.19
C TRP A 380 -1.13 -14.74 1.63
N ILE A 381 -0.90 -13.47 1.98
CA ILE A 381 -0.37 -13.02 3.27
C ILE A 381 -1.52 -12.73 4.23
N SER A 382 -2.59 -12.11 3.71
CA SER A 382 -3.71 -11.57 4.48
C SER A 382 -5.01 -11.63 3.68
N GLY A 383 -6.12 -11.20 4.28
CA GLY A 383 -7.41 -11.12 3.60
C GLY A 383 -8.51 -11.83 4.38
N SER A 384 -9.72 -11.83 3.82
CA SER A 384 -10.88 -12.48 4.42
C SER A 384 -11.99 -12.67 3.39
N PRO A 385 -12.82 -13.73 3.53
CA PRO A 385 -14.04 -13.92 2.72
C PRO A 385 -14.97 -12.71 2.71
N SER A 386 -14.92 -11.88 3.77
CA SER A 386 -15.71 -10.65 3.90
C SER A 386 -15.53 -9.64 2.77
N GLN A 387 -14.44 -9.70 2.01
CA GLN A 387 -14.24 -8.89 0.80
C GLN A 387 -15.35 -9.13 -0.24
N PHE A 388 -15.95 -10.33 -0.25
CA PHE A 388 -16.98 -10.69 -1.20
C PHE A 388 -18.40 -10.53 -0.69
N TYR A 389 -18.68 -10.19 0.58
CA TYR A 389 -20.06 -10.30 1.10
C TYR A 389 -21.09 -9.46 0.35
N ASP A 390 -20.77 -8.21 0.05
CA ASP A 390 -21.68 -7.34 -0.73
C ASP A 390 -21.83 -7.85 -2.17
N HIS A 391 -20.74 -8.34 -2.76
CA HIS A 391 -20.74 -8.92 -4.12
C HIS A 391 -21.53 -10.23 -4.17
N ALA A 392 -21.33 -11.13 -3.20
CA ALA A 392 -22.05 -12.38 -3.05
C ALA A 392 -23.55 -12.15 -2.86
N GLN A 393 -23.93 -11.13 -2.06
CA GLN A 393 -25.32 -10.75 -1.90
C GLN A 393 -25.94 -10.27 -3.21
N ALA A 394 -25.24 -9.43 -3.96
CA ALA A 394 -25.70 -8.95 -5.26
C ALA A 394 -25.80 -10.11 -6.28
N VAL A 395 -24.79 -10.97 -6.36
CA VAL A 395 -24.79 -12.14 -7.26
C VAL A 395 -25.91 -13.11 -6.92
N SER A 396 -26.05 -13.48 -5.65
CA SER A 396 -27.08 -14.43 -5.24
C SER A 396 -28.48 -13.89 -5.50
N LYS A 397 -28.72 -12.61 -5.15
CA LYS A 397 -30.02 -11.98 -5.32
C LYS A 397 -30.38 -11.76 -6.79
N GLU A 398 -29.46 -11.23 -7.59
CA GLU A 398 -29.77 -10.78 -8.96
C GLU A 398 -29.64 -11.92 -9.98
N LEU A 399 -28.84 -12.95 -9.71
CA LEU A 399 -28.59 -14.08 -10.62
C LEU A 399 -29.20 -15.41 -10.17
N GLY A 400 -29.78 -15.48 -8.96
CA GLY A 400 -30.48 -16.69 -8.48
C GLY A 400 -29.58 -17.89 -8.22
N VAL A 401 -28.30 -17.66 -7.89
CA VAL A 401 -27.32 -18.70 -7.55
C VAL A 401 -26.98 -18.70 -6.06
N ALA A 402 -26.50 -19.83 -5.56
CA ALA A 402 -25.78 -19.84 -4.29
C ALA A 402 -24.38 -19.24 -4.48
N VAL A 403 -23.85 -18.62 -3.43
CA VAL A 403 -22.49 -18.10 -3.41
C VAL A 403 -21.80 -18.56 -2.13
N ALA A 404 -20.69 -19.28 -2.27
CA ALA A 404 -19.83 -19.65 -1.16
C ALA A 404 -18.60 -18.74 -1.16
N THR A 405 -18.26 -18.15 -0.01
CA THR A 405 -17.03 -17.38 0.16
C THR A 405 -16.09 -18.16 1.08
N CYS A 406 -14.97 -18.62 0.55
CA CYS A 406 -14.06 -19.54 1.24
C CYS A 406 -12.89 -18.78 1.87
N GLN A 407 -12.59 -19.10 3.12
CA GLN A 407 -11.29 -18.79 3.73
C GLN A 407 -10.28 -19.83 3.26
N TYR A 408 -9.00 -19.49 3.24
CA TYR A 408 -7.88 -20.40 2.99
C TYR A 408 -6.70 -20.00 3.90
N ARG A 409 -5.66 -20.85 3.99
CA ARG A 409 -4.47 -20.56 4.81
C ARG A 409 -3.75 -19.33 4.28
N LEU A 410 -3.37 -18.44 5.20
CA LEU A 410 -2.65 -17.21 4.90
C LEU A 410 -1.38 -17.16 5.73
N MET A 411 -0.33 -16.54 5.21
CA MET A 411 0.96 -16.43 5.90
C MET A 411 0.83 -15.86 7.33
N LEU A 412 -0.04 -14.85 7.54
CA LEU A 412 -0.20 -14.22 8.85
C LEU A 412 -1.00 -15.05 9.86
N THR A 413 -1.92 -15.90 9.39
CA THR A 413 -2.76 -16.74 10.28
C THR A 413 -2.21 -18.15 10.45
N HIS A 414 -1.45 -18.62 9.46
CA HIS A 414 -0.83 -19.94 9.40
C HIS A 414 0.66 -19.78 9.03
N PRO A 415 1.51 -19.29 9.94
CA PRO A 415 2.91 -18.96 9.65
C PRO A 415 3.79 -20.17 9.31
N ARG A 416 3.26 -21.39 9.45
CA ARG A 416 3.92 -22.64 9.05
C ARG A 416 3.48 -23.15 7.68
N ALA A 417 2.45 -22.56 7.09
CA ALA A 417 1.94 -22.95 5.79
C ALA A 417 2.85 -22.40 4.68
N ASP A 418 3.08 -23.22 3.67
CA ASP A 418 3.88 -22.92 2.49
C ASP A 418 3.02 -22.22 1.42
N VAL A 419 2.59 -20.99 1.71
CA VAL A 419 1.70 -20.22 0.83
C VAL A 419 2.47 -19.58 -0.34
N PRO A 420 2.02 -19.68 -1.60
CA PRO A 420 0.64 -19.96 -2.01
C PRO A 420 0.26 -21.43 -2.21
N PHE A 421 1.19 -22.37 -2.07
CA PHE A 421 0.99 -23.77 -2.50
C PHE A 421 -0.04 -24.50 -1.64
N ASP A 422 0.09 -24.41 -0.32
CA ASP A 422 -0.88 -24.97 0.64
C ASP A 422 -2.28 -24.36 0.46
N ALA A 423 -2.35 -23.10 0.07
CA ALA A 423 -3.62 -22.41 -0.17
C ALA A 423 -4.32 -22.86 -1.47
N VAL A 424 -3.60 -23.45 -2.43
CA VAL A 424 -4.22 -24.09 -3.60
C VAL A 424 -4.97 -25.34 -3.15
N GLU A 425 -4.38 -26.15 -2.28
CA GLU A 425 -5.04 -27.32 -1.70
C GLU A 425 -6.31 -26.93 -0.94
N ASP A 426 -6.27 -25.82 -0.19
CA ASP A 426 -7.44 -25.32 0.55
C ASP A 426 -8.60 -24.93 -0.39
N ALA A 427 -8.29 -24.34 -1.54
CA ALA A 427 -9.28 -24.03 -2.57
C ALA A 427 -9.98 -25.30 -3.08
N GLU A 428 -9.20 -26.36 -3.35
CA GLU A 428 -9.73 -27.65 -3.77
C GLU A 428 -10.56 -28.32 -2.69
N ARG A 429 -10.10 -28.27 -1.43
CA ARG A 429 -10.82 -28.80 -0.26
C ARG A 429 -12.14 -28.06 -0.06
N CYS A 430 -12.19 -26.73 -0.25
CA CYS A 430 -13.44 -25.98 -0.12
C CYS A 430 -14.48 -26.42 -1.16
N VAL A 431 -14.07 -26.58 -2.42
CA VAL A 431 -14.96 -27.05 -3.50
C VAL A 431 -15.40 -28.49 -3.26
N SER A 432 -14.47 -29.37 -2.85
CA SER A 432 -14.76 -30.78 -2.56
C SER A 432 -15.78 -30.90 -1.44
N TYR A 433 -15.59 -30.16 -0.34
CA TYR A 433 -16.53 -30.12 0.78
C TYR A 433 -17.94 -29.73 0.34
N LEU A 434 -18.07 -28.64 -0.45
CA LEU A 434 -19.37 -28.20 -0.96
C LEU A 434 -20.01 -29.24 -1.89
N SER A 435 -19.20 -29.93 -2.71
CA SER A 435 -19.69 -30.95 -3.63
C SER A 435 -20.17 -32.19 -2.88
N ASP A 436 -19.40 -32.65 -1.90
CA ASP A 436 -19.73 -33.81 -1.07
C ASP A 436 -20.96 -33.56 -0.19
N LYS A 437 -21.14 -32.31 0.25
CA LYS A 437 -22.27 -31.87 1.05
C LYS A 437 -23.41 -31.26 0.23
N ALA A 438 -23.35 -31.31 -1.10
CA ALA A 438 -24.29 -30.57 -1.96
C ALA A 438 -25.77 -30.92 -1.67
N ASP A 439 -26.09 -32.20 -1.47
CA ASP A 439 -27.45 -32.61 -1.14
C ASP A 439 -27.93 -32.09 0.22
N GLU A 440 -27.05 -32.12 1.23
CA GLU A 440 -27.31 -31.58 2.57
C GLU A 440 -27.48 -30.05 2.55
N LEU A 441 -26.69 -29.38 1.72
CA LEU A 441 -26.68 -27.92 1.55
C LEU A 441 -27.75 -27.41 0.57
N GLY A 442 -28.46 -28.31 -0.11
CA GLY A 442 -29.46 -27.99 -1.13
C GLY A 442 -28.87 -27.36 -2.40
N LEU A 443 -27.68 -27.77 -2.81
CA LEU A 443 -26.95 -27.28 -3.98
C LEU A 443 -26.93 -28.31 -5.11
N ASP A 444 -26.81 -27.86 -6.36
CA ASP A 444 -26.55 -28.75 -7.49
C ASP A 444 -25.04 -28.91 -7.70
N ARG A 445 -24.53 -30.09 -7.36
CA ARG A 445 -23.10 -30.40 -7.41
C ARG A 445 -22.47 -30.36 -8.80
N ASN A 446 -23.28 -30.40 -9.87
CA ASN A 446 -22.79 -30.33 -11.25
C ASN A 446 -22.71 -28.90 -11.80
N ARG A 447 -23.04 -27.90 -10.97
CA ARG A 447 -23.18 -26.49 -11.39
C ARG A 447 -22.32 -25.57 -10.54
N PHE A 448 -21.11 -26.00 -10.23
CA PHE A 448 -20.18 -25.24 -9.41
C PHE A 448 -19.23 -24.42 -10.28
N VAL A 449 -19.10 -23.13 -9.98
CA VAL A 449 -18.14 -22.23 -10.62
C VAL A 449 -17.13 -21.80 -9.57
N LEU A 450 -15.85 -22.04 -9.84
CA LEU A 450 -14.79 -21.54 -8.98
C LEU A 450 -14.35 -20.15 -9.44
N GLY A 451 -14.04 -19.28 -8.50
CA GLY A 451 -13.51 -17.97 -8.83
C GLY A 451 -12.76 -17.31 -7.69
N GLY A 452 -12.13 -16.19 -7.99
CA GLY A 452 -11.36 -15.47 -6.99
C GLY A 452 -10.82 -14.12 -7.47
N LEU A 453 -10.39 -13.32 -6.49
CA LEU A 453 -9.84 -11.98 -6.69
C LEU A 453 -8.33 -11.98 -6.47
N SER A 454 -7.55 -11.41 -7.40
CA SER A 454 -6.11 -11.20 -7.22
C SER A 454 -5.37 -12.51 -6.87
N ALA A 455 -4.77 -12.62 -5.69
CA ALA A 455 -4.19 -13.84 -5.15
C ALA A 455 -5.20 -15.00 -5.04
N GLY A 456 -6.47 -14.74 -4.71
CA GLY A 456 -7.51 -15.77 -4.76
C GLY A 456 -7.86 -16.18 -6.19
N GLY A 457 -7.69 -15.27 -7.16
CA GLY A 457 -7.79 -15.60 -8.59
C GLY A 457 -6.67 -16.52 -9.06
N HIS A 458 -5.46 -16.35 -8.51
CA HIS A 458 -4.36 -17.31 -8.68
C HIS A 458 -4.73 -18.70 -8.15
N LEU A 459 -5.22 -18.78 -6.91
CA LEU A 459 -5.61 -20.05 -6.28
C LEU A 459 -6.73 -20.74 -7.06
N ALA A 460 -7.76 -19.98 -7.47
CA ALA A 460 -8.86 -20.47 -8.29
C ALA A 460 -8.36 -21.04 -9.63
N ALA A 461 -7.47 -20.33 -10.31
CA ALA A 461 -6.91 -20.77 -11.58
C ALA A 461 -6.05 -22.04 -11.43
N MET A 462 -5.19 -22.09 -10.40
CA MET A 462 -4.38 -23.27 -10.11
C MET A 462 -5.24 -24.49 -9.79
N ALA A 463 -6.20 -24.38 -8.85
CA ALA A 463 -7.09 -25.49 -8.48
C ALA A 463 -7.93 -25.98 -9.68
N ALA A 464 -8.42 -25.06 -10.53
CA ALA A 464 -9.16 -25.42 -11.73
C ALA A 464 -8.29 -26.13 -12.77
N LEU A 465 -7.05 -25.67 -12.98
CA LEU A 465 -6.10 -26.31 -13.89
C LEU A 465 -5.62 -27.67 -13.35
N GLU A 466 -5.34 -27.78 -12.06
CA GLU A 466 -4.84 -29.02 -11.46
C GLU A 466 -5.94 -30.07 -11.38
N ARG A 467 -7.14 -29.72 -10.89
CA ARG A 467 -8.19 -30.69 -10.52
C ARG A 467 -9.60 -30.31 -10.93
N GLY A 468 -9.82 -29.27 -11.74
CA GLY A 468 -11.16 -28.79 -12.08
C GLY A 468 -12.12 -29.84 -12.65
N ARG A 469 -11.60 -30.84 -13.38
CA ARG A 469 -12.38 -31.99 -13.89
C ARG A 469 -12.84 -32.90 -12.75
N GLU A 470 -11.96 -33.22 -11.81
CA GLU A 470 -12.28 -34.06 -10.64
C GLU A 470 -13.26 -33.36 -9.71
N LEU A 471 -13.12 -32.04 -9.58
CA LEU A 471 -14.00 -31.18 -8.80
C LEU A 471 -15.37 -30.95 -9.45
N GLY A 472 -15.60 -31.42 -10.68
CA GLY A 472 -16.88 -31.27 -11.39
C GLY A 472 -17.25 -29.82 -11.69
N LEU A 473 -16.25 -28.94 -11.90
CA LEU A 473 -16.52 -27.53 -12.17
C LEU A 473 -17.25 -27.33 -13.50
N ALA A 474 -18.21 -26.41 -13.50
CA ALA A 474 -18.95 -25.94 -14.67
C ALA A 474 -18.35 -24.67 -15.28
N GLY A 475 -17.44 -23.99 -14.57
CA GLY A 475 -16.77 -22.79 -15.09
C GLY A 475 -15.74 -22.19 -14.12
N LEU A 476 -14.93 -21.27 -14.64
CA LEU A 476 -13.93 -20.51 -13.89
C LEU A 476 -14.12 -19.00 -14.08
N VAL A 477 -14.18 -18.23 -12.98
CA VAL A 477 -14.34 -16.77 -13.01
C VAL A 477 -13.23 -16.07 -12.23
N LEU A 478 -12.41 -15.29 -12.91
CA LEU A 478 -11.23 -14.63 -12.32
C LEU A 478 -11.37 -13.12 -12.34
N LEU A 479 -11.12 -12.46 -11.20
CA LEU A 479 -11.20 -11.01 -11.03
C LEU A 479 -9.80 -10.45 -10.75
N ASN A 480 -9.28 -9.57 -11.62
CA ASN A 480 -7.91 -9.04 -11.56
C ASN A 480 -6.86 -10.10 -11.10
N PRO A 481 -6.83 -11.30 -11.70
CA PRO A 481 -6.09 -12.44 -11.13
C PRO A 481 -4.58 -12.29 -11.29
N VAL A 482 -3.82 -12.86 -10.35
CA VAL A 482 -2.40 -13.17 -10.58
C VAL A 482 -2.30 -14.49 -11.35
N LEU A 483 -1.62 -14.50 -12.50
CA LEU A 483 -1.54 -15.68 -13.39
C LEU A 483 -0.10 -16.11 -13.72
N ASP A 484 0.90 -15.30 -13.38
CA ASP A 484 2.30 -15.70 -13.40
C ASP A 484 3.04 -15.04 -12.23
N LEU A 485 3.70 -15.88 -11.43
CA LEU A 485 4.46 -15.59 -10.22
C LEU A 485 5.94 -15.33 -10.50
N ASP A 486 6.45 -15.76 -11.67
CA ASP A 486 7.80 -15.42 -12.13
C ASP A 486 7.93 -13.93 -12.40
N PHE A 487 6.79 -13.30 -12.72
CA PHE A 487 6.64 -11.91 -13.13
C PHE A 487 7.78 -11.57 -14.09
N HIS A 488 7.78 -12.18 -15.27
CA HIS A 488 8.88 -12.05 -16.22
C HIS A 488 9.29 -10.57 -16.40
N ALA A 489 10.57 -10.31 -16.74
CA ALA A 489 11.18 -8.98 -16.63
C ALA A 489 10.37 -7.83 -17.25
N GLY A 490 9.57 -8.13 -18.28
CA GLY A 490 8.62 -7.20 -18.91
C GLY A 490 7.56 -6.65 -17.97
N TRP A 491 6.98 -7.46 -17.08
CA TRP A 491 5.97 -7.00 -16.11
C TRP A 491 6.58 -6.41 -14.84
N ARG A 492 7.72 -6.93 -14.38
CA ARG A 492 8.46 -6.34 -13.25
C ARG A 492 8.80 -4.86 -13.47
N ARG A 493 8.96 -4.44 -14.72
CA ARG A 493 9.23 -3.04 -15.07
C ARG A 493 7.99 -2.15 -15.11
N GLN A 494 6.79 -2.73 -15.10
CA GLN A 494 5.53 -1.99 -15.26
C GLN A 494 5.02 -1.44 -13.93
N THR A 495 5.22 -2.16 -12.81
CA THR A 495 4.72 -1.72 -11.49
C THR A 495 5.78 -1.96 -10.40
N PRO A 496 6.14 -0.95 -9.58
CA PRO A 496 7.09 -1.12 -8.47
C PRO A 496 6.63 -2.13 -7.41
N ALA A 497 5.31 -2.29 -7.25
CA ALA A 497 4.72 -3.26 -6.32
C ALA A 497 4.98 -4.71 -6.77
N ILE A 498 4.83 -5.05 -8.05
CA ILE A 498 5.24 -6.35 -8.59
C ILE A 498 6.75 -6.52 -8.51
N TRP A 499 7.51 -5.47 -8.81
CA TRP A 499 8.97 -5.54 -8.68
C TRP A 499 9.38 -5.98 -7.27
N LEU A 500 8.83 -5.35 -6.23
CA LEU A 500 9.12 -5.73 -4.85
C LEU A 500 8.54 -7.11 -4.50
N GLY A 501 7.28 -7.38 -4.84
CA GLY A 501 6.63 -8.66 -4.56
C GLY A 501 7.33 -9.85 -5.20
N SER A 502 7.78 -9.72 -6.45
CA SER A 502 8.57 -10.74 -7.14
C SER A 502 9.94 -10.98 -6.49
N HIS A 503 10.61 -9.95 -5.96
CA HIS A 503 11.85 -10.13 -5.21
C HIS A 503 11.62 -10.88 -3.89
N LEU A 504 10.51 -10.59 -3.20
CA LEU A 504 10.14 -11.31 -1.98
C LEU A 504 9.83 -12.78 -2.28
N LEU A 505 9.00 -13.07 -3.27
CA LEU A 505 8.69 -14.47 -3.66
C LEU A 505 9.95 -15.24 -4.05
N ARG A 506 10.87 -14.62 -4.81
CA ARG A 506 12.15 -15.23 -5.19
C ARG A 506 13.15 -15.36 -4.03
N ALA A 507 12.91 -14.70 -2.90
CA ALA A 507 13.69 -14.90 -1.69
C ALA A 507 13.26 -16.16 -0.91
N PHE A 508 11.98 -16.56 -1.07
CA PHE A 508 11.41 -17.73 -0.39
C PHE A 508 11.34 -18.97 -1.29
N TYR A 509 11.21 -18.78 -2.61
CA TYR A 509 10.94 -19.85 -3.58
C TYR A 509 11.93 -19.83 -4.74
N SER A 510 12.26 -21.02 -5.24
CA SER A 510 13.06 -21.16 -6.46
C SER A 510 12.27 -20.70 -7.69
N GLU A 511 12.98 -20.27 -8.74
CA GLU A 511 12.31 -19.91 -10.01
C GLU A 511 11.50 -21.09 -10.57
N GLU A 512 12.01 -22.31 -10.45
CA GLU A 512 11.29 -23.51 -10.87
C GLU A 512 9.96 -23.68 -10.10
N ALA A 513 9.94 -23.45 -8.79
CA ALA A 513 8.72 -23.56 -7.99
C ALA A 513 7.69 -22.49 -8.37
N LEU A 514 8.14 -21.25 -8.59
CA LEU A 514 7.26 -20.15 -9.04
C LEU A 514 6.70 -20.44 -10.44
N HIS A 515 7.51 -20.97 -11.34
CA HIS A 515 7.10 -21.35 -12.68
C HIS A 515 6.05 -22.47 -12.67
N GLN A 516 6.31 -23.53 -11.88
CA GLN A 516 5.39 -24.66 -11.73
C GLN A 516 4.05 -24.28 -11.11
N LYS A 517 4.00 -23.15 -10.39
CA LYS A 517 2.80 -22.67 -9.68
C LYS A 517 2.27 -21.36 -10.25
N SER A 518 2.66 -21.04 -11.48
CA SER A 518 2.11 -19.95 -12.27
C SER A 518 1.06 -20.49 -13.23
N PRO A 519 -0.24 -20.12 -13.09
CA PRO A 519 -1.30 -20.61 -13.97
C PRO A 519 -0.98 -20.52 -15.47
N LEU A 520 -0.33 -19.45 -15.91
CA LEU A 520 0.10 -19.22 -17.29
C LEU A 520 0.99 -20.34 -17.85
N HIS A 521 1.76 -21.00 -17.00
CA HIS A 521 2.69 -22.05 -17.38
C HIS A 521 2.11 -23.45 -17.16
N GLN A 522 0.91 -23.54 -16.57
CA GLN A 522 0.24 -24.80 -16.22
C GLN A 522 -1.04 -25.06 -17.02
N VAL A 523 -1.25 -24.27 -18.07
CA VAL A 523 -2.41 -24.39 -18.96
C VAL A 523 -2.51 -25.81 -19.51
N ARG A 524 -3.70 -26.39 -19.38
CA ARG A 524 -4.07 -27.71 -19.88
C ARG A 524 -5.53 -27.71 -20.28
N SER A 525 -5.98 -28.79 -20.91
CA SER A 525 -7.37 -28.89 -21.36
C SER A 525 -8.36 -28.84 -20.19
N LEU A 526 -9.28 -27.87 -20.23
CA LEU A 526 -10.38 -27.71 -19.29
C LEU A 526 -11.71 -28.09 -19.95
N PRO A 527 -12.58 -28.84 -19.29
CA PRO A 527 -13.89 -29.22 -19.84
C PRO A 527 -14.96 -28.12 -19.72
N PHE A 528 -14.59 -26.92 -19.28
CA PHE A 528 -15.52 -25.83 -18.96
C PHE A 528 -14.93 -24.45 -19.36
N PRO A 529 -15.79 -23.43 -19.55
CA PRO A 529 -15.34 -22.10 -19.97
C PRO A 529 -14.72 -21.29 -18.82
N THR A 530 -13.86 -20.35 -19.19
CA THR A 530 -13.18 -19.40 -18.29
C THR A 530 -13.51 -17.96 -18.65
N LEU A 531 -13.89 -17.15 -17.64
CA LEU A 531 -14.10 -15.72 -17.76
C LEU A 531 -13.12 -14.96 -16.86
N ILE A 532 -12.42 -13.99 -17.43
CA ILE A 532 -11.54 -13.09 -16.69
C ILE A 532 -12.09 -11.68 -16.81
N LEU A 533 -12.38 -11.05 -15.67
CA LEU A 533 -12.78 -9.65 -15.60
C LEU A 533 -11.60 -8.88 -15.01
N HIS A 534 -11.08 -7.92 -15.77
CA HIS A 534 -9.83 -7.26 -15.40
C HIS A 534 -9.90 -5.75 -15.63
N GLY A 535 -9.54 -4.95 -14.63
CA GLY A 535 -9.44 -3.50 -14.74
C GLY A 535 -8.38 -3.04 -15.76
N GLU A 536 -8.74 -2.11 -16.65
CA GLU A 536 -7.78 -1.57 -17.62
C GLU A 536 -6.72 -0.68 -16.98
N GLU A 537 -7.02 -0.14 -15.81
CA GLU A 537 -6.14 0.75 -15.04
C GLU A 537 -5.53 0.05 -13.83
N ASP A 538 -5.50 -1.29 -13.80
CA ASP A 538 -4.90 -2.06 -12.72
C ASP A 538 -3.39 -1.73 -12.58
N LYS A 539 -3.06 -1.00 -11.52
CA LYS A 539 -1.69 -0.55 -11.21
C LYS A 539 -0.88 -1.59 -10.46
N LEU A 540 -1.50 -2.69 -10.03
CA LEU A 540 -0.82 -3.77 -9.34
C LEU A 540 -0.50 -4.89 -10.32
N ILE A 541 -1.51 -5.48 -10.96
CA ILE A 541 -1.37 -6.61 -11.87
C ILE A 541 -1.68 -6.16 -13.30
N PRO A 542 -0.72 -6.21 -14.24
CA PRO A 542 -0.99 -5.78 -15.61
C PRO A 542 -2.04 -6.63 -16.31
N LEU A 543 -3.01 -5.98 -16.96
CA LEU A 543 -3.98 -6.62 -17.86
C LEU A 543 -3.31 -7.52 -18.92
N ALA A 544 -2.07 -7.20 -19.32
CA ALA A 544 -1.27 -7.99 -20.23
C ALA A 544 -1.08 -9.45 -19.78
N GLN A 545 -1.01 -9.69 -18.47
CA GLN A 545 -0.89 -11.03 -17.89
C GLN A 545 -2.16 -11.86 -18.17
N SER A 546 -3.35 -11.29 -17.99
CA SER A 546 -4.61 -11.96 -18.34
C SER A 546 -4.77 -12.19 -19.84
N LYS A 547 -4.31 -11.25 -20.69
CA LYS A 547 -4.31 -11.44 -22.14
C LYS A 547 -3.39 -12.60 -22.56
N ALA A 548 -2.19 -12.67 -22.02
CA ALA A 548 -1.25 -13.77 -22.28
C ALA A 548 -1.82 -15.12 -21.86
N PHE A 549 -2.45 -15.18 -20.68
CA PHE A 549 -3.12 -16.40 -20.21
C PHE A 549 -4.27 -16.82 -21.12
N MET A 550 -5.11 -15.88 -21.56
CA MET A 550 -6.20 -16.16 -22.50
C MET A 550 -5.68 -16.72 -23.83
N GLU A 551 -4.62 -16.14 -24.38
CA GLU A 551 -4.00 -16.66 -25.60
C GLU A 551 -3.53 -18.10 -25.42
N GLU A 552 -2.90 -18.42 -24.28
CA GLU A 552 -2.41 -19.76 -24.01
C GLU A 552 -3.54 -20.77 -23.79
N MET A 553 -4.60 -20.36 -23.07
CA MET A 553 -5.83 -21.14 -22.93
C MET A 553 -6.45 -21.46 -24.30
N GLN A 554 -6.55 -20.48 -25.19
CA GLN A 554 -7.11 -20.65 -26.54
C GLN A 554 -6.22 -21.53 -27.43
N ARG A 555 -4.88 -21.40 -27.33
CA ARG A 555 -3.94 -22.31 -28.02
C ARG A 555 -4.13 -23.77 -27.58
N SER A 556 -4.52 -23.98 -26.33
CA SER A 556 -4.85 -25.29 -25.76
C SER A 556 -6.30 -25.73 -26.00
N ASN A 557 -7.04 -25.07 -26.91
CA ASN A 557 -8.44 -25.32 -27.23
C ASN A 557 -9.42 -25.16 -26.05
N ASN A 558 -9.08 -24.35 -25.05
CA ASN A 558 -10.00 -23.99 -23.97
C ASN A 558 -10.80 -22.74 -24.34
N ASP A 559 -12.06 -22.70 -23.91
CA ASP A 559 -12.86 -21.47 -23.96
C ASP A 559 -12.41 -20.52 -22.84
N CYS A 560 -11.77 -19.42 -23.21
CA CYS A 560 -11.34 -18.38 -22.28
C CYS A 560 -11.59 -17.00 -22.88
N LYS A 561 -12.24 -16.13 -22.09
CA LYS A 561 -12.54 -14.75 -22.47
C LYS A 561 -12.04 -13.78 -21.41
N VAL A 562 -11.30 -12.77 -21.83
CA VAL A 562 -10.94 -11.60 -21.00
C VAL A 562 -11.87 -10.45 -21.35
N VAL A 563 -12.51 -9.85 -20.34
CA VAL A 563 -13.32 -8.64 -20.45
C VAL A 563 -12.64 -7.53 -19.68
N PRO A 564 -12.03 -6.56 -20.38
CA PRO A 564 -11.48 -5.38 -19.75
C PRO A 564 -12.57 -4.45 -19.20
N PHE A 565 -12.33 -3.88 -18.01
CA PHE A 565 -13.18 -2.87 -17.37
C PHE A 565 -12.45 -1.52 -17.36
N PRO A 566 -12.88 -0.56 -18.21
CA PRO A 566 -12.29 0.78 -18.24
C PRO A 566 -12.41 1.46 -16.88
N GLN A 567 -11.40 2.27 -16.50
CA GLN A 567 -11.40 3.07 -15.26
C GLN A 567 -11.47 2.26 -13.95
N VAL A 568 -11.22 0.96 -14.02
CA VAL A 568 -11.15 0.08 -12.85
C VAL A 568 -9.69 -0.25 -12.57
N ASP A 569 -9.25 0.03 -11.34
CA ASP A 569 -7.94 -0.33 -10.80
C ASP A 569 -8.00 -1.75 -10.18
N HIS A 570 -7.00 -2.13 -9.38
CA HIS A 570 -6.86 -3.48 -8.81
C HIS A 570 -8.02 -3.88 -7.87
N ASP A 571 -8.61 -2.93 -7.16
CA ASP A 571 -9.74 -3.18 -6.25
C ASP A 571 -11.06 -3.35 -7.04
N PHE A 572 -11.15 -4.41 -7.85
CA PHE A 572 -12.24 -4.64 -8.81
C PHE A 572 -13.64 -4.55 -8.19
N LEU A 573 -13.80 -5.09 -6.98
CA LEU A 573 -15.08 -5.09 -6.25
C LEU A 573 -15.51 -3.70 -5.76
N LEU A 574 -14.59 -2.73 -5.79
CA LEU A 574 -14.86 -1.33 -5.42
C LEU A 574 -15.21 -0.45 -6.63
N ALA A 575 -15.38 -1.05 -7.82
CA ALA A 575 -15.75 -0.33 -9.04
C ALA A 575 -17.02 0.54 -8.84
N PRO A 576 -17.13 1.67 -9.58
CA PRO A 576 -18.32 2.52 -9.57
C PRO A 576 -19.62 1.73 -9.84
N PRO A 577 -20.78 2.18 -9.30
CA PRO A 577 -22.04 1.45 -9.42
C PRO A 577 -22.44 1.09 -10.86
N GLU A 578 -22.15 1.96 -11.82
CA GLU A 578 -22.43 1.75 -13.25
C GLU A 578 -21.67 0.54 -13.80
N LEU A 579 -20.41 0.36 -13.37
CA LEU A 579 -19.57 -0.78 -13.75
C LEU A 579 -19.91 -2.04 -12.95
N ALA A 580 -20.42 -1.89 -11.73
CA ALA A 580 -20.93 -3.01 -10.94
C ALA A 580 -22.14 -3.70 -11.63
N GLN A 581 -23.03 -2.94 -12.27
CA GLN A 581 -24.12 -3.52 -13.05
C GLN A 581 -23.61 -4.25 -14.31
N ARG A 582 -22.66 -3.67 -15.04
CA ARG A 582 -22.00 -4.32 -16.18
C ARG A 582 -21.33 -5.63 -15.77
N HIS A 583 -20.67 -5.64 -14.62
CA HIS A 583 -20.08 -6.85 -14.01
C HIS A 583 -21.13 -7.93 -13.78
N LEU A 584 -22.23 -7.61 -13.09
CA LEU A 584 -23.32 -8.57 -12.84
C LEU A 584 -23.96 -9.10 -14.13
N CYS A 585 -24.22 -8.25 -15.13
CA CYS A 585 -24.73 -8.72 -16.43
C CYS A 585 -23.73 -9.64 -17.14
N THR A 586 -22.44 -9.29 -17.13
CA THR A 586 -21.38 -10.10 -17.77
C THR A 586 -21.26 -11.46 -17.10
N LEU A 587 -21.21 -11.48 -15.77
CA LEU A 587 -21.18 -12.69 -14.97
C LEU A 587 -22.45 -13.53 -15.19
N GLY A 588 -23.64 -12.93 -15.15
CA GLY A 588 -24.90 -13.64 -15.37
C GLY A 588 -25.00 -14.28 -16.75
N ASN A 589 -24.51 -13.61 -17.79
CA ASN A 589 -24.44 -14.20 -19.13
C ASN A 589 -23.50 -15.39 -19.18
N PHE A 590 -22.32 -15.29 -18.57
CA PHE A 590 -21.38 -16.40 -18.46
C PHE A 590 -21.98 -17.59 -17.70
N LEU A 591 -22.60 -17.34 -16.54
CA LEU A 591 -23.23 -18.40 -15.74
C LEU A 591 -24.35 -19.11 -16.50
N ARG A 592 -25.14 -18.38 -17.31
CA ARG A 592 -26.14 -19.00 -18.20
C ARG A 592 -25.51 -19.87 -19.28
N THR A 593 -24.47 -19.37 -19.95
CA THR A 593 -23.74 -20.14 -20.97
C THR A 593 -23.08 -21.39 -20.39
N ALA A 594 -22.56 -21.30 -19.16
CA ALA A 594 -21.99 -22.42 -18.42
C ALA A 594 -23.06 -23.39 -17.84
N GLY A 595 -24.36 -23.11 -18.05
CA GLY A 595 -25.45 -23.95 -17.53
C GLY A 595 -25.69 -23.84 -16.03
N VAL A 596 -25.11 -22.83 -15.35
CA VAL A 596 -25.18 -22.63 -13.89
C VAL A 596 -26.44 -21.88 -13.45
N VAL A 597 -27.02 -21.09 -14.35
CA VAL A 597 -28.32 -20.40 -14.18
C VAL A 597 -29.23 -20.77 -15.35
N HIS A 598 -30.54 -20.90 -15.09
CA HIS A 598 -31.56 -21.17 -16.11
C HIS A 598 -32.15 -19.90 -16.72
#